data_AF-A0A2K3MAZ5-F1
#
_entry.id   AF-A0A2K3MAZ5-F1
#
_cell.length_a   1.000
_cell.length_b   1.000
_cell.length_c   1.000
_cell.angle_alpha   90.00
_cell.angle_beta   90.00
_cell.angle_gamma   90.00
#
_symmetry.space_group_name_H-M   'P 1'
#
loop_
_entity.id
_entity.type
_entity.pdbx_description
1 polymer ?
#
loop_
_entity_poly.entity_id
_entity_poly.type
_entity_poly.pdbx_seq_one_letter_code
_entity_poly.pdbx_strand_id
1 'polypeptide(L)' 'MKQWEKNYYITSIAGVTNGSSLVVLSKGTQYTQQSYKVSESFPFKWINKKWREGFHVTSMATAGSRWGVVMSRNAGFSDQ' A
#
# COMPACT_ATOMS: atom_id res chain seq x y z
N MET A 1 7.96 6.85 -8.58
CA MET A 1 9.34 6.35 -8.44
C MET A 1 10.28 7.36 -7.78
N LYS A 2 10.39 8.61 -8.28
CA LYS A 2 11.28 9.66 -7.71
C LYS A 2 11.22 9.87 -6.17
N GLN A 3 10.09 9.61 -5.52
CA GLN A 3 9.97 9.77 -4.05
C GLN A 3 10.50 8.57 -3.27
N TRP A 4 10.34 7.35 -3.79
CA TRP A 4 10.92 6.14 -3.19
C TRP A 4 12.44 6.18 -3.22
N GLU A 5 13.03 6.70 -4.30
CA GLU A 5 14.48 6.96 -4.40
C GLU A 5 14.98 7.94 -3.33
N LYS A 6 14.09 8.76 -2.76
CA LYS A 6 14.37 9.69 -1.66
C LYS A 6 14.00 9.12 -0.28
N ASN A 7 13.69 7.82 -0.19
CA ASN A 7 13.22 7.11 1.00
C ASN A 7 11.88 7.61 1.55
N TYR A 8 11.02 8.15 0.69
CA TYR A 8 9.62 8.38 1.02
C TYR A 8 8.79 7.16 0.66
N TYR A 9 7.97 6.71 1.60
CA TYR A 9 7.06 5.58 1.43
C TYR A 9 5.63 6.02 1.70
N ILE A 10 4.66 5.42 1.02
CA ILE A 10 3.25 5.66 1.31
C ILE A 10 2.97 5.16 2.74
N THR A 11 2.44 6.04 3.58
CA THR A 11 2.03 5.73 4.95
C THR A 11 0.52 5.75 5.12
N SER A 12 -0.20 6.45 4.23
CA SER A 12 -1.66 6.48 4.22
C SER A 12 -2.19 6.68 2.80
N ILE A 13 -3.37 6.13 2.54
CA ILE A 13 -4.13 6.31 1.30
C ILE A 13 -5.58 6.61 1.66
N ALA A 14 -6.19 7.55 0.94
CA ALA A 14 -7.61 7.84 1.04
C ALA A 14 -8.19 7.97 -0.37
N GLY A 15 -9.40 7.47 -0.55
CA GLY A 15 -10.13 7.58 -1.81
C GLY A 15 -11.43 8.34 -1.64
N VAL A 16 -11.90 8.93 -2.74
CA VAL A 16 -13.16 9.68 -2.81
C VAL A 16 -14.12 8.93 -3.74
N THR A 17 -15.42 9.08 -3.53
CA THR A 17 -16.48 8.41 -4.32
C THR A 17 -16.44 8.74 -5.81
N ASN A 18 -15.89 9.89 -6.19
CA ASN A 18 -15.68 10.29 -7.58
C ASN A 18 -14.49 9.58 -8.28
N GLY A 19 -13.87 8.60 -7.62
CA GLY A 19 -12.75 7.82 -8.16
C GLY A 19 -11.38 8.46 -7.96
N SER A 20 -11.30 9.68 -7.40
CA SER A 20 -10.03 10.32 -7.06
C SER A 20 -9.40 9.71 -5.80
N SER A 21 -8.08 9.81 -5.66
CA SER A 21 -7.36 9.31 -4.48
C SER A 21 -6.21 10.23 -4.09
N LEU A 22 -5.91 10.25 -2.80
CA LEU A 22 -4.77 10.95 -2.22
C LEU A 22 -3.92 9.96 -1.44
N VAL A 23 -2.60 10.16 -1.49
CA VAL A 23 -1.63 9.40 -0.71
C VAL A 23 -0.76 10.34 0.09
N VAL A 24 -0.46 9.95 1.33
CA VAL A 24 0.56 10.60 2.15
C VAL A 24 1.83 9.78 2.05
N LEU A 25 2.94 10.44 1.74
CA LEU A 25 4.26 9.82 1.80
C LEU A 25 5.06 10.43 2.95
N SER A 26 5.74 9.57 3.69
CA SER A 26 6.59 9.97 4.82
C SER A 26 7.99 9.40 4.67
N LYS A 27 8.98 10.13 5.19
CA LYS A 27 10.38 9.69 5.32
C LYS A 27 10.66 9.38 6.79
N GLY A 28 11.64 8.50 7.06
CA GLY A 28 11.95 8.05 8.42
C GLY A 28 11.06 6.90 8.91
N THR A 29 10.30 6.29 7.99
CA THR A 29 9.61 5.03 8.29
C THR A 29 10.63 3.89 8.35
N GLN A 30 10.25 2.81 9.02
CA GLN A 30 11.00 1.56 9.01
C GLN A 30 10.87 0.79 7.68
N TYR A 31 10.02 1.23 6.75
CA TYR A 31 9.77 0.48 5.51
C TYR A 31 11.00 0.44 4.61
N THR A 32 11.29 -0.73 4.05
CA THR A 32 12.45 -0.94 3.16
C THR A 32 12.07 -1.16 1.70
N GLN A 33 10.88 -1.72 1.46
CA GLN A 33 10.30 -1.92 0.14
C GLN A 33 8.79 -1.77 0.22
N GLN A 34 8.17 -1.32 -0.86
CA GLN A 34 6.73 -1.15 -0.94
C GLN A 34 6.20 -1.62 -2.29
N SER A 35 5.02 -2.23 -2.26
CA SER A 35 4.27 -2.64 -3.44
C SER A 35 2.83 -2.20 -3.27
N TYR A 36 2.19 -1.76 -4.34
CA TYR A 36 0.79 -1.35 -4.31
C TYR A 36 0.03 -2.00 -5.45
N LYS A 37 -1.28 -2.13 -5.28
CA LYS A 37 -2.19 -2.61 -6.32
C LYS A 37 -3.48 -1.82 -6.30
N VAL A 38 -3.88 -1.38 -7.49
CA VAL A 38 -5.23 -0.88 -7.76
C VAL A 38 -6.01 -1.98 -8.47
N SER A 39 -7.24 -2.26 -8.03
CA SER A 39 -8.05 -3.36 -8.54
C SER A 39 -9.54 -3.04 -8.44
N GLU A 40 -10.34 -3.46 -9.42
CA GLU A 40 -11.81 -3.32 -9.35
C GLU A 40 -12.45 -4.35 -8.42
N SER A 41 -11.74 -5.42 -8.09
CA SER A 41 -12.14 -6.42 -7.08
C SER A 41 -11.10 -6.52 -5.97
N PHE A 42 -11.53 -6.93 -4.78
CA PHE A 42 -10.63 -7.08 -3.63
C PHE A 42 -9.47 -8.05 -3.96
N PRO A 43 -8.20 -7.59 -3.93
CA PRO A 43 -7.10 -8.31 -4.55
C PRO A 43 -6.46 -9.39 -3.65
N PHE A 44 -7.27 -10.24 -3.02
CA PHE A 44 -6.81 -11.23 -2.02
C PHE A 44 -5.69 -12.16 -2.52
N LYS A 45 -5.79 -12.67 -3.76
CA LYS A 45 -4.76 -13.54 -4.34
C LYS A 45 -3.39 -12.85 -4.43
N TRP A 46 -3.38 -11.54 -4.71
CA TRP A 46 -2.15 -10.74 -4.76
C TRP A 46 -1.60 -10.46 -3.37
N ILE A 47 -2.48 -10.12 -2.41
CA ILE A 47 -2.12 -9.92 -1.01
C ILE A 47 -1.44 -11.19 -0.45
N ASN A 48 -2.06 -12.35 -0.65
CA ASN A 48 -1.49 -13.64 -0.24
C ASN A 48 -0.11 -13.92 -0.84
N LYS A 49 0.08 -13.59 -2.12
CA LYS A 49 1.40 -13.71 -2.75
C LYS A 49 2.42 -12.79 -2.08
N LYS A 50 2.02 -11.56 -1.76
CA LYS A 50 2.88 -10.55 -1.14
C LYS A 50 3.23 -10.86 0.31
N TRP A 51 2.32 -11.45 1.08
CA TRP A 51 2.63 -11.98 2.42
C TRP A 51 3.76 -13.02 2.37
N ARG A 52 3.72 -13.97 1.42
CA ARG A 52 4.83 -14.94 1.23
C ARG A 52 6.14 -14.30 0.78
N GLU A 53 6.09 -13.10 0.21
CA GLU A 53 7.25 -12.29 -0.14
C GLU A 53 7.69 -11.36 1.02
N GLY A 54 7.13 -11.50 2.22
CA GLY A 54 7.49 -10.72 3.41
C GLY A 54 6.90 -9.30 3.44
N PHE A 55 5.98 -8.96 2.55
CA PHE A 55 5.25 -7.70 2.58
C PHE A 55 3.98 -7.85 3.43
N HIS A 56 3.59 -6.78 4.12
CA HIS A 56 2.35 -6.71 4.90
C HIS A 56 1.52 -5.51 4.45
N VAL A 57 0.20 -5.61 4.49
CA VAL A 57 -0.73 -4.49 4.25
C VAL A 57 -0.46 -3.40 5.27
N THR A 58 -0.11 -2.21 4.79
CA THR A 58 0.18 -1.05 5.64
C THR A 58 -0.84 0.07 5.47
N SER A 59 -1.55 0.11 4.34
CA SER A 59 -2.65 1.04 4.11
C SER A 59 -3.56 0.52 3.02
N MET A 60 -4.87 0.76 3.15
CA MET A 60 -5.86 0.36 2.16
C MET A 60 -7.05 1.33 2.17
N ALA A 61 -7.54 1.66 0.98
CA ALA A 61 -8.75 2.47 0.80
C ALA A 61 -9.48 2.08 -0.48
N THR A 62 -10.71 2.58 -0.61
CA THR A 62 -11.49 2.49 -1.85
C THR A 62 -11.68 3.87 -2.46
N ALA A 63 -11.65 3.96 -3.79
CA ALA A 63 -12.06 5.15 -4.54
C ALA A 63 -13.09 4.74 -5.59
N GLY A 64 -14.34 5.16 -5.42
CA GLY A 64 -15.48 4.57 -6.12
C GLY A 64 -15.55 3.05 -5.83
N SER A 65 -15.57 2.23 -6.88
CA SER A 65 -15.57 0.75 -6.78
C SER A 65 -14.16 0.13 -6.73
N ARG A 66 -13.09 0.92 -6.82
CA ARG A 66 -11.71 0.42 -6.91
C ARG A 66 -11.05 0.35 -5.55
N TRP A 67 -10.35 -0.74 -5.30
CA TRP A 67 -9.44 -0.93 -4.18
C TRP A 67 -8.08 -0.35 -4.49
N GLY A 68 -7.50 0.39 -3.55
CA GLY A 68 -6.08 0.72 -3.50
C GLY A 68 -5.46 0.07 -2.27
N VAL A 69 -4.57 -0.90 -2.47
CA VAL A 69 -3.87 -1.61 -1.39
C VAL A 69 -2.39 -1.31 -1.46
N VAL A 70 -1.82 -0.90 -0.34
CA VAL A 70 -0.38 -0.67 -0.16
C VAL A 70 0.16 -1.71 0.81
N MET A 71 1.25 -2.36 0.43
CA MET A 71 1.95 -3.32 1.27
C MET A 71 3.43 -2.94 1.38
N SER A 72 4.00 -3.03 2.58
CA SER A 72 5.40 -2.69 2.85
C SER A 72 6.14 -3.86 3.53
N ARG A 73 7.45 -3.96 3.27
CA ARG A 73 8.37 -4.78 4.08
C ARG A 73 8.87 -4.00 5.29
N ASN A 74 9.28 -4.73 6.32
CA ASN A 74 9.75 -4.17 7.60
C ASN A 74 8.72 -3.24 8.25
N ALA A 75 7.44 -3.63 8.20
CA ALA A 75 6.34 -2.85 8.75
C ALA A 75 6.16 -3.04 10.27
N GLY A 76 6.90 -3.97 10.89
CA GLY A 76 6.73 -4.36 12.28
C GLY A 76 5.56 -5.33 12.52
N PHE A 77 4.97 -5.87 11.45
CA PHE A 77 3.91 -6.88 11.52
C PHE A 77 4.51 -8.28 11.30
N SER A 78 4.01 -9.27 12.05
CA SER A 78 4.37 -10.69 11.90
C SER A 78 3.30 -11.49 11.14
N ASP A 79 2.02 -11.13 11.34
CA ASP A 79 0.86 -11.88 10.86
C ASP A 79 -0.25 -10.91 10.42
N GLN A 80 -1.02 -11.30 9.39
CA GLN A 80 -2.19 -10.58 8.85
C GLN A 80 -3.15 -11.50 8.10
#